data_AF-A0A4P7JDY4-F1
#
_entry.id   AF-A0A4P7JDY4-F1
#
_cell.length_a   1.000
_cell.length_b   1.000
_cell.length_c   1.000
_cell.angle_alpha   90.00
_cell.angle_beta   90.00
_cell.angle_gamma   90.00
#
_symmetry.space_group_name_H-M   'P 1'
#
loop_
_entity.id
_entity.type
_entity.pdbx_description
1 polymer ?
#
loop_
_entity_poly.entity_id
_entity_poly.type
_entity_poly.pdbx_seq_one_letter_code
_entity_poly.pdbx_strand_id
1 'polypeptide(L)'
;MGCDIDVDLVDDPWGRWYPGIDPATDVLERVSVLIRSRETLAGDYAFELGTQIRRIANQCSPGIRMGIAMILNEHGDPDAIRGWQNGEHHRRTIYALHDNQDEDE
;
A
#
# COMPACT_ATOMS: atom_id res chain seq x y z
N MET A 1 -16.41 -32.28 18.56
CA MET A 1 -17.17 -31.01 18.44
C MET A 1 -16.31 -29.93 19.03
N GLY A 2 -15.68 -29.11 18.20
CA GLY A 2 -15.03 -27.87 18.60
C GLY A 2 -15.32 -26.89 17.47
N CYS A 3 -16.31 -26.03 17.67
CA CYS A 3 -16.70 -24.99 16.74
C CYS A 3 -15.54 -24.00 16.56
N ASP A 4 -15.10 -23.90 15.32
CA ASP A 4 -14.82 -22.69 14.56
C ASP A 4 -15.09 -21.37 15.32
N ILE A 5 -14.01 -20.66 15.61
CA ILE A 5 -14.02 -19.20 15.61
C ILE A 5 -13.00 -18.84 14.54
N ASP A 6 -13.46 -18.81 13.29
CA ASP A 6 -12.86 -17.96 12.28
C ASP A 6 -12.89 -16.56 12.87
N VAL A 7 -11.72 -16.10 13.33
CA VAL A 7 -11.53 -14.70 13.68
C VAL A 7 -11.73 -13.96 12.36
N ASP A 8 -12.93 -13.41 12.17
CA ASP A 8 -13.24 -12.50 11.08
C ASP A 8 -12.05 -11.56 10.93
N LEU A 9 -11.32 -11.76 9.83
CA LEU A 9 -10.30 -10.85 9.35
C LEU A 9 -10.93 -9.48 9.42
N VAL A 10 -10.43 -8.67 10.35
CA VAL A 10 -10.88 -7.30 10.61
C VAL A 10 -11.16 -6.66 9.27
N ASP A 11 -12.46 -6.46 8.99
CA ASP A 11 -13.02 -5.84 7.79
C ASP A 11 -12.01 -4.80 7.31
N ASP A 12 -11.32 -5.04 6.19
CA ASP A 12 -10.35 -4.07 5.65
C ASP A 12 -11.10 -2.73 5.57
N PRO A 13 -10.82 -1.76 6.46
CA PRO A 13 -11.64 -0.56 6.57
C PRO A 13 -11.54 0.26 5.28
N TRP A 14 -10.53 -0.05 4.47
CA TRP A 14 -10.25 0.56 3.20
C TRP A 14 -11.00 -0.09 2.03
N GLY A 15 -11.50 -1.32 2.18
CA GLY A 15 -12.31 -2.01 1.15
C GLY A 15 -13.70 -1.37 0.95
N ARG A 16 -14.20 -0.64 1.96
CA ARG A 16 -15.42 0.19 1.86
C ARG A 16 -15.13 1.64 1.47
N TRP A 17 -13.87 2.06 1.37
CA TRP A 17 -13.50 3.41 0.98
C TRP A 17 -13.75 3.57 -0.54
N TYR A 18 -14.59 4.55 -0.88
CA TYR A 18 -15.35 4.63 -2.13
C TYR A 18 -14.52 4.45 -3.42
N PRO A 19 -14.92 3.56 -4.35
CA PRO A 19 -14.34 3.51 -5.70
C PRO A 19 -14.65 4.79 -6.47
N GLY A 20 -13.61 5.54 -6.86
CA GLY A 20 -13.72 6.78 -7.65
C GLY A 20 -13.01 8.01 -7.07
N ILE A 21 -12.39 7.90 -5.89
CA ILE A 21 -11.55 8.97 -5.31
C ILE A 21 -10.22 9.06 -6.06
N ASP A 22 -9.76 10.30 -6.28
CA ASP A 22 -8.44 10.63 -6.82
C ASP A 22 -7.33 9.91 -6.01
N PRO A 23 -6.41 9.18 -6.66
CA PRO A 23 -5.36 8.42 -5.97
C PRO A 23 -4.53 9.26 -4.98
N ALA A 24 -4.35 10.56 -5.23
CA ALA A 24 -3.60 11.42 -4.32
C ALA A 24 -4.38 11.70 -3.03
N THR A 25 -5.70 11.74 -3.08
CA THR A 25 -6.55 11.86 -1.88
C THR A 25 -6.52 10.58 -1.06
N ASP A 26 -6.69 9.42 -1.70
CA ASP A 26 -6.70 8.11 -1.01
C ASP A 26 -5.37 7.83 -0.29
N VAL A 27 -4.24 8.11 -0.96
CA VAL A 27 -2.93 7.94 -0.33
C VAL A 27 -2.70 8.89 0.85
N LEU A 28 -3.20 10.13 0.78
CA LEU A 28 -3.09 11.10 1.86
C LEU A 28 -3.93 10.71 3.08
N GLU A 29 -5.13 10.17 2.85
CA GLU A 29 -5.99 9.71 3.95
C GLU A 29 -5.35 8.51 4.66
N ARG A 30 -4.82 7.55 3.91
CA ARG A 30 -4.11 6.38 4.47
C ARG A 30 -2.84 6.76 5.24
N VAL A 31 -2.03 7.66 4.70
CA VAL A 31 -0.84 8.13 5.43
C VAL A 31 -1.24 8.91 6.68
N SER A 32 -2.37 9.62 6.66
CA SER A 32 -2.85 10.35 7.85
C SER A 32 -3.21 9.41 9.01
N VAL A 33 -3.67 8.19 8.73
CA VAL A 33 -3.96 7.17 9.76
C VAL A 33 -2.68 6.72 10.44
N LEU A 34 -1.61 6.49 9.67
CA LEU A 34 -0.29 6.15 10.22
C LEU A 34 0.25 7.24 11.15
N ILE A 35 -0.02 8.51 10.84
CA ILE A 35 0.48 9.65 11.63
C ILE A 35 -0.41 9.95 12.84
N ARG A 36 -1.75 9.87 12.70
CA ARG A 36 -2.70 10.27 13.75
C ARG A 36 -2.87 9.24 14.85
N SER A 37 -2.49 7.97 14.67
CA SER A 37 -2.89 6.93 15.62
C SER A 37 -2.36 7.16 17.04
N ARG A 38 -1.20 7.78 17.25
CA ARG A 38 -0.52 7.98 18.57
C ARG A 38 -0.35 6.72 19.44
N GLU A 39 -0.96 5.61 19.06
CA GLU A 39 -0.87 4.26 19.57
C GLU A 39 -0.05 3.44 18.57
N THR A 40 0.78 2.55 19.08
CA THR A 40 1.42 1.50 18.29
C THR A 40 0.34 0.66 17.62
N LEU A 41 0.18 0.84 16.30
CA LEU A 41 -0.57 -0.09 15.48
C LEU A 41 0.05 -1.48 15.60
N ALA A 42 -0.74 -2.53 15.42
CA ALA A 42 -0.18 -3.86 15.26
C ALA A 42 0.80 -3.83 14.07
N GLY A 43 2.01 -4.36 14.26
CA GLY A 43 3.08 -4.29 13.24
C GLY A 43 2.65 -4.83 11.88
N ASP A 44 1.88 -5.91 11.85
CA ASP A 44 1.34 -6.49 10.61
C ASP A 44 0.38 -5.54 9.89
N TYR A 45 -0.49 -4.83 10.63
CA TYR A 45 -1.39 -3.83 10.08
C TYR A 45 -0.64 -2.61 9.55
N ALA A 46 0.37 -2.13 10.30
CA ALA A 46 1.22 -1.03 9.85
C ALA A 46 1.98 -1.38 8.56
N PHE A 47 2.53 -2.60 8.50
CA PHE A 47 3.20 -3.14 7.31
C PHE A 47 2.27 -3.19 6.10
N GLU A 48 1.10 -3.79 6.24
CA GLU A 48 0.14 -3.90 5.13
C GLU A 48 -0.31 -2.53 4.63
N LEU A 49 -0.63 -1.62 5.55
CA LEU A 49 -1.00 -0.24 5.24
C LEU A 49 0.13 0.48 4.47
N GLY A 50 1.39 0.30 4.88
CA GLY A 50 2.56 0.80 4.16
C GLY A 50 2.67 0.27 2.73
N THR A 51 2.42 -1.03 2.52
CA THR A 51 2.39 -1.64 1.17
C THR A 51 1.26 -1.06 0.31
N GLN A 52 0.07 -0.88 0.87
CA GLN A 52 -1.07 -0.29 0.14
C GLN A 52 -0.80 1.17 -0.24
N ILE A 53 -0.28 1.97 0.69
CA ILE A 53 0.13 3.36 0.45
C ILE A 53 1.13 3.44 -0.71
N ARG A 54 2.12 2.54 -0.79
CA ARG A 54 3.06 2.48 -1.92
C ARG A 54 2.36 2.19 -3.25
N ARG A 55 1.45 1.22 -3.27
CA ARG A 55 0.70 0.84 -4.48
C ARG A 55 -0.13 1.98 -5.03
N ILE A 56 -0.77 2.77 -4.16
CA ILE A 56 -1.59 3.92 -4.55
C ILE A 56 -0.71 5.11 -4.94
N ALA A 57 0.35 5.41 -4.18
CA ALA A 57 1.31 6.46 -4.50
C ALA A 57 1.97 6.27 -5.88
N ASN A 58 2.13 5.02 -6.34
CA ASN A 58 2.67 4.70 -7.67
C ASN A 58 1.72 5.02 -8.83
N GLN A 59 0.46 5.33 -8.54
CA GLN A 59 -0.54 5.83 -9.49
C GLN A 59 -0.62 7.37 -9.47
N CYS A 60 0.02 8.02 -8.48
CA CYS A 60 0.05 9.46 -8.33
C CYS A 60 1.21 10.10 -9.10
N SER A 61 1.25 11.44 -9.14
CA SER A 61 2.39 12.17 -9.70
C SER A 61 3.68 11.91 -8.90
N PRO A 62 4.87 12.05 -9.53
CA PRO A 62 6.15 11.88 -8.83
C PRO A 62 6.29 12.76 -7.58
N GLY A 63 5.73 13.97 -7.61
CA GLY A 63 5.73 14.91 -6.49
C GLY A 63 4.93 14.41 -5.29
N ILE A 64 3.72 13.88 -5.53
CA ILE A 64 2.90 13.29 -4.45
C ILE A 64 3.60 12.06 -3.87
N ARG A 65 4.10 11.16 -4.71
CA ARG A 65 4.82 9.97 -4.24
C ARG A 65 6.05 10.34 -3.40
N MET A 66 6.79 11.36 -3.80
CA MET A 66 7.93 11.88 -3.03
C MET A 66 7.49 12.45 -1.69
N GLY A 67 6.44 13.29 -1.68
CA GLY A 67 5.90 13.87 -0.44
C GLY A 67 5.44 12.80 0.56
N ILE A 68 4.73 11.77 0.09
CA ILE A 68 4.32 10.64 0.95
C ILE A 68 5.54 9.88 1.50
N ALA A 69 6.58 9.67 0.69
CA ALA A 69 7.81 9.04 1.15
C ALA A 69 8.50 9.85 2.26
N MET A 70 8.53 11.19 2.13
CA MET A 70 9.09 12.07 3.15
C MET A 70 8.30 11.95 4.46
N ILE A 71 6.98 12.07 4.38
CA ILE A 71 6.09 11.96 5.52
C ILE A 71 6.25 10.61 6.25
N LEU A 72 6.30 9.50 5.50
CA LEU A 72 6.53 8.16 6.08
C LEU A 72 7.91 8.05 6.75
N ASN A 73 8.96 8.62 6.18
CA ASN A 73 10.29 8.57 6.79
C ASN A 73 10.38 9.45 8.04
N GLU A 74 9.65 10.56 8.11
CA GLU A 74 9.68 11.49 9.25
C GLU A 74 8.74 11.06 10.39
N HIS A 75 7.62 10.43 10.06
CA HIS A 75 6.52 10.18 11.00
C HIS A 75 5.96 8.76 10.99
N GLY A 76 6.40 7.90 10.07
CA GLY A 76 5.87 6.56 9.91
C GLY A 76 6.39 5.58 10.95
N ASP A 77 5.56 4.59 11.25
CA ASP A 77 5.96 3.40 12.00
C ASP A 77 7.03 2.61 11.22
N PRO A 78 8.07 2.04 11.88
CA PRO A 78 9.09 1.22 11.21
C PRO A 78 8.52 0.08 10.35
N ASP A 79 7.44 -0.57 10.78
CA ASP A 79 6.82 -1.65 10.02
C ASP A 79 6.08 -1.10 8.79
N ALA A 80 5.47 0.08 8.89
CA ALA A 80 4.89 0.76 7.73
C ALA A 80 5.96 1.18 6.70
N ILE A 81 7.13 1.61 7.15
CA ILE A 81 8.27 1.89 6.26
C ILE A 81 8.72 0.63 5.54
N ARG A 82 8.82 -0.51 6.25
CA ARG A 82 9.14 -1.82 5.64
C ARG A 82 8.09 -2.23 4.61
N GLY A 83 6.82 -2.02 4.91
CA GLY A 83 5.71 -2.25 4.00
C GLY A 83 5.79 -1.38 2.75
N TRP A 84 6.09 -0.09 2.90
CA TRP A 84 6.28 0.84 1.79
C TRP A 84 7.41 0.41 0.85
N GLN A 85 8.54 -0.03 1.41
CA GLN A 85 9.67 -0.54 0.63
C GLN A 85 9.33 -1.85 -0.12
N ASN A 86 8.55 -2.74 0.50
CA ASN A 86 8.12 -3.99 -0.14
C ASN A 86 7.18 -3.74 -1.33
N GLY A 87 6.25 -2.78 -1.21
CA GLY A 87 5.25 -2.47 -2.24
C GLY A 87 5.82 -1.99 -3.59
N GLU A 88 7.13 -1.73 -3.68
CA GLU A 88 7.85 -1.37 -4.90
C GLU A 88 8.06 -2.56 -5.86
N HIS A 89 8.09 -3.80 -5.35
CA HIS A 89 8.50 -4.98 -6.13
C HIS A 89 7.48 -5.49 -7.15
N HIS A 90 6.25 -4.96 -7.22
CA HIS A 90 5.20 -5.49 -8.09
C HIS A 90 5.17 -4.91 -9.53
N ARG A 91 6.14 -4.07 -9.93
CA ARG A 91 6.17 -3.42 -11.26
C ARG A 91 7.32 -3.84 -12.18
N ARG A 92 7.95 -5.00 -11.97
CA ARG A 92 9.03 -5.51 -12.85
C ARG A 92 8.65 -6.65 -13.81
N THR A 93 7.40 -7.13 -13.85
CA THR A 93 7.07 -8.34 -14.63
C THR A 93 5.84 -8.21 -15.52
N ILE A 94 5.68 -7.10 -16.27
CA ILE A 94 4.68 -7.04 -17.36
C ILE A 94 5.28 -6.58 -18.70
N TYR A 95 6.51 -6.06 -18.74
CA TYR A 95 7.16 -5.67 -20.00
C TYR A 95 8.10 -6.73 -20.60
N ALA A 96 8.30 -7.88 -19.94
CA ALA A 96 9.19 -8.94 -20.44
C ALA A 96 8.46 -10.06 -21.19
N LEU A 97 7.16 -9.93 -21.47
CA LEU A 97 6.34 -10.96 -22.11
C LEU A 97 5.76 -10.55 -23.48
N HIS A 98 6.12 -9.37 -24.00
CA HIS A 98 5.56 -8.85 -25.26
C HIS A 98 6.59 -8.64 -26.38
N ASP A 99 7.79 -9.23 -26.29
CA ASP A 99 8.87 -8.99 -27.26
C ASP A 99 9.53 -10.27 -27.82
N ASN A 100 8.87 -11.42 -27.72
CA ASN A 100 9.36 -12.69 -28.31
C ASN A 100 8.28 -13.39 -29.16
N GLN A 101 7.42 -12.63 -29.82
CA GLN A 101 6.58 -13.12 -30.92
C GLN A 101 6.79 -12.16 -32.07
N ASP A 102 7.87 -12.37 -32.83
CA ASP A 102 8.03 -12.01 -34.24
C ASP A 102 9.48 -12.32 -34.62
N GLU A 103 9.74 -13.55 -35.02
CA GLU A 103 10.79 -13.92 -35.98
C GLU A 103 10.47 -15.35 -36.46
N ASP A 104 9.38 -15.45 -37.21
CA ASP A 104 9.13 -16.55 -38.13
C ASP A 104 10.08 -16.38 -39.34
N GLU A 105 11.00 -17.32 -39.51
CA GLU A 105 11.56 -17.71 -40.82
C GLU A 105 11.35 -19.21 -41.05
#